data_AF-A0A0F5PPJ8-F1
#
_entry.id   AF-A0A0F5PPJ8-F1
#
_cell.length_a   1.000
_cell.length_b   1.000
_cell.length_c   1.000
_cell.angle_alpha   90.00
_cell.angle_beta   90.00
_cell.angle_gamma   90.00
#
_symmetry.space_group_name_H-M   'P 1'
#
loop_
_entity.id
_entity.type
_entity.pdbx_description
1 polymer ?
#
loop_
_entity_poly.entity_id
_entity_poly.type
_entity_poly.pdbx_seq_one_letter_code
_entity_poly.pdbx_strand_id
1 'polypeptide(L)' 'MTEDILAMADWIKNKGFTHIAMESTGSYWKPIYNILEIERLNPMIVNANHIKNVPGRKTDVKDV' A
#
# COMPACT_ATOMS: atom_id res chain seq x y z
N MET A 1 14.36 9.71 1.50
CA MET A 1 13.81 8.37 1.16
C MET A 1 13.33 7.64 2.40
N THR A 2 14.17 7.33 3.39
CA THR A 2 13.69 6.66 4.63
C THR A 2 12.77 7.58 5.46
N GLU A 3 13.11 8.86 5.59
CA GLU A 3 12.30 9.85 6.31
C GLU A 3 10.89 10.00 5.70
N ASP A 4 10.80 10.00 4.38
CA ASP A 4 9.52 10.08 3.66
C ASP A 4 8.64 8.85 3.91
N ILE A 5 9.22 7.65 3.96
CA ILE A 5 8.48 6.40 4.23
C ILE A 5 8.01 6.36 5.67
N LEU A 6 8.81 6.86 6.63
CA LEU A 6 8.40 6.98 8.02
C LEU A 6 7.25 7.98 8.19
N ALA A 7 7.35 9.15 7.56
CA ALA A 7 6.27 10.15 7.55
C ALA A 7 4.97 9.58 6.96
N MET A 8 5.08 8.77 5.89
CA MET A 8 3.94 8.06 5.32
C MET A 8 3.35 7.05 6.32
N ALA A 9 4.18 6.23 6.98
CA ALA A 9 3.71 5.26 7.96
C ALA A 9 3.00 5.93 9.14
N ASP A 10 3.52 7.06 9.64
CA ASP A 10 2.85 7.88 10.66
C ASP A 10 1.53 8.44 10.17
N TRP A 11 1.45 8.93 8.93
CA TRP A 11 0.20 9.40 8.36
C TRP A 11 -0.86 8.28 8.29
N ILE A 12 -0.45 7.07 7.87
CA ILE A 12 -1.34 5.91 7.77
C ILE A 12 -1.86 5.50 9.15
N LYS A 13 -0.97 5.41 10.16
CA LYS A 13 -1.33 5.11 11.56
C LYS A 13 -2.35 6.12 12.10
N ASN A 14 -2.10 7.41 11.88
CA ASN A 14 -2.98 8.48 12.36
C ASN A 14 -4.35 8.49 11.69
N LYS A 15 -4.47 7.97 10.47
CA LYS A 15 -5.75 7.88 9.74
C LYS A 15 -6.55 6.63 10.07
N GLY A 16 -5.99 5.67 10.80
CA GLY A 16 -6.69 4.45 11.22
C GLY A 16 -6.97 3.47 10.07
N PHE A 17 -6.13 3.46 9.03
CA PHE A 17 -6.26 2.46 7.98
C PHE A 17 -5.98 1.06 8.53
N THR A 18 -6.83 0.11 8.16
CA THR A 18 -6.76 -1.28 8.66
C THR A 18 -6.03 -2.22 7.71
N HIS A 19 -5.94 -1.86 6.42
CA HIS A 19 -5.35 -2.70 5.38
C HIS A 19 -4.55 -1.82 4.41
N ILE A 20 -3.35 -2.27 4.05
CA ILE A 20 -2.49 -1.59 3.07
C ILE A 20 -2.18 -2.59 1.96
N ALA A 21 -2.48 -2.22 0.72
CA ALA A 21 -2.15 -3.02 -0.45
C ALA A 21 -1.13 -2.28 -1.30
N MET A 22 -0.03 -2.94 -1.66
CA MET A 22 1.02 -2.38 -2.52
C MET A 22 1.13 -3.16 -3.82
N GLU A 23 1.13 -2.42 -4.93
CA GLU A 23 1.24 -3.00 -6.25
C GLU A 23 2.64 -3.60 -6.49
N SER A 24 2.68 -4.86 -6.91
CA SER A 24 3.93 -5.61 -7.15
C SER A 24 4.60 -5.29 -8.50
N THR A 25 4.42 -4.08 -9.05
CA THR A 25 5.05 -3.66 -10.31
C THR A 25 6.48 -3.15 -10.07
N GLY A 26 7.36 -4.03 -9.59
CA GLY A 26 8.80 -3.75 -9.42
C GLY A 26 9.38 -4.24 -8.09
N SER A 27 10.61 -3.82 -7.75
CA SER A 27 11.27 -4.14 -6.45
C SER A 27 11.21 -3.00 -5.42
N TYR A 28 10.65 -1.84 -5.78
CA TYR A 28 10.62 -0.64 -4.93
C TYR A 28 9.72 -0.76 -3.69
N TRP A 29 8.82 -1.76 -3.66
CA TRP A 29 7.96 -2.02 -2.51
C TRP A 29 8.72 -2.57 -1.29
N LYS A 30 9.90 -3.19 -1.47
CA LYS A 30 10.65 -3.85 -0.40
C LYS A 30 10.96 -2.93 0.80
N PRO A 31 11.59 -1.74 0.62
CA PRO A 31 11.85 -0.84 1.74
C PRO A 31 10.58 -0.33 2.43
N ILE A 32 9.50 -0.15 1.67
CA ILE A 32 8.20 0.30 2.19
C ILE A 32 7.55 -0.81 3.02
N TYR A 33 7.52 -2.04 2.49
CA TYR A 33 7.00 -3.23 3.16
C TYR A 33 7.69 -3.47 4.49
N ASN A 34 9.02 -3.39 4.52
CA ASN A 34 9.79 -3.60 5.75
C ASN A 34 9.41 -2.61 6.85
N ILE A 35 9.25 -1.32 6.51
CA ILE A 35 8.86 -0.29 7.49
C ILE A 35 7.42 -0.52 7.95
N LEU A 36 6.49 -0.80 7.04
CA LEU A 36 5.09 -1.06 7.39
C LEU A 36 4.92 -2.33 8.26
N GLU A 37 5.73 -3.37 8.05
CA GLU A 37 5.78 -4.54 8.94
C GLU A 37 6.29 -4.19 10.34
N ILE A 38 7.38 -3.41 10.43
CA ILE A 38 7.92 -2.94 11.72
C ILE A 38 6.86 -2.12 12.49
N GLU A 39 6.11 -1.29 11.77
CA GLU A 39 5.01 -0.47 12.31
C GLU A 39 3.71 -1.27 12.56
N ARG A 40 3.72 -2.60 12.38
CA ARG A 40 2.59 -3.52 12.59
C ARG A 40 1.34 -3.17 11.77
N LEU A 41 1.55 -2.66 10.56
CA LEU A 41 0.48 -2.22 9.65
C LEU A 41 0.03 -3.29 8.65
N ASN A 42 0.54 -4.53 8.76
CA ASN A 42 0.15 -5.69 7.95
C ASN A 42 0.01 -5.39 6.43
N PRO A 43 1.08 -4.91 5.75
CA PRO A 43 1.04 -4.64 4.33
C PRO A 43 0.83 -5.92 3.50
N MET A 44 0.09 -5.82 2.41
CA MET A 44 -0.14 -6.90 1.45
C MET A 44 0.44 -6.53 0.09
N ILE A 45 1.26 -7.41 -0.49
CA ILE A 45 1.72 -7.25 -1.86
C ILE A 45 0.68 -7.84 -2.81
N VAL A 46 0.14 -7.01 -3.69
CA VAL A 46 -0.92 -7.37 -4.64
C VAL A 46 -0.39 -7.29 -6.06
N ASN A 47 -0.63 -8.34 -6.84
CA ASN A 47 -0.35 -8.29 -8.27
C ASN A 47 -1.51 -7.55 -8.96
N ALA A 48 -1.23 -6.46 -9.67
CA ALA A 48 -2.23 -5.67 -10.39
C ALA A 48 -3.05 -6.51 -11.39
N ASN A 49 -2.48 -7.60 -11.92
CA ASN A 49 -3.19 -8.53 -12.80
C ASN A 49 -4.29 -9.31 -12.06
N HIS A 50 -4.18 -9.49 -10.74
CA HIS A 50 -5.18 -10.19 -9.91
C HIS A 50 -6.28 -9.23 -9.40
N ILE A 51 -5.97 -7.94 -9.19
CA ILE A 51 -6.96 -6.93 -8.77
C ILE A 51 -8.04 -6.69 -9.85
N LYS A 52 -7.74 -6.96 -11.13
CA LYS A 52 -8.73 -6.82 -12.21
C LYS A 52 -9.95 -7.74 -12.09
N ASN A 53 -9.90 -8.77 -11.24
CA ASN A 53 -10.95 -9.79 -11.13
C ASN A 53 -11.73 -9.77 -9.80
N VAL A 54 -11.59 -8.75 -8.95
CA VAL A 54 -12.37 -8.65 -7.71
C VAL A 54 -13.73 -8.00 -8.01
N PRO A 55 -14.86 -8.71 -7.87
CA PRO A 55 -16.18 -8.12 -8.08
C PRO A 55 -16.52 -7.24 -6.87
N GLY A 56 -16.65 -5.94 -7.09
CA GLY A 56 -17.13 -4.99 -6.08
C GLY A 56 -16.15 -3.87 -5.79
N ARG A 57 -16.48 -2.68 -6.32
CA ARG A 57 -15.85 -1.36 -6.08
C ARG A 57 -14.44 -1.15 -6.64
N LYS A 58 -14.36 -0.92 -7.94
CA LYS A 58 -13.44 0.09 -8.49
C LYS A 58 -14.22 1.40 -8.67
N THR A 59 -14.10 2.34 -7.74
CA THR A 59 -14.33 3.77 -8.01
C THR A 59 -13.02 4.39 -8.51
N ASP A 60 -12.44 3.76 -9.53
CA ASP A 60 -11.31 4.31 -10.27
C ASP A 60 -11.90 5.32 -11.23
N VAL A 61 -12.16 6.52 -10.71
CA VAL A 61 -12.52 7.66 -11.55
C VAL A 61 -11.23 8.00 -12.27
N LYS A 62 -11.21 7.72 -13.57
CA LYS A 62 -10.17 8.08 -14.52
C LYS A 62 -9.55 9.43 -14.14
N ASP A 63 -8.23 9.46 -14.02
CA ASP A 63 -7.47 10.69 -14.27
C ASP A 63 -7.90 11.22 -15.64
N VAL A 64 -8.40 12.46 -15.64
CA VAL A 64 -8.68 13.26 -16.84
C VAL A 64 -7.45 14.00 -17.29
#